data_AF-A0A150UN21-F1
#
_entry.id   AF-A0A150UN21-F1
#
_cell.length_a   1.000
_cell.length_b   1.000
_cell.length_c   1.000
_cell.angle_alpha   90.00
_cell.angle_beta   90.00
_cell.angle_gamma   90.00
#
_symmetry.space_group_name_H-M   'P 1'
#
loop_
_entity.id
_entity.type
_entity.pdbx_description
1 polymer ?
#
loop_
_entity_poly.entity_id
_entity_poly.type
_entity_poly.pdbx_seq_one_letter_code
_entity_poly.pdbx_strand_id
1 'polypeptide(L)' 'MSRDELKALREWLDENLKKGFIRPSSSPVASPVLFVKKPGGGLRLWYEIFL' A
#
# COMPACT_ATOMS: atom_id res chain seq x y z
N MET A 1 8.10 2.99 8.97
CA MET A 1 6.99 3.76 8.42
C MET A 1 6.61 4.83 9.42
N SER A 2 6.36 6.06 8.95
CA SER A 2 5.84 7.14 9.78
C SER A 2 4.36 6.91 10.13
N ARG A 3 3.83 7.69 11.09
CA ARG A 3 2.41 7.63 11.45
C ARG A 3 1.49 7.94 10.26
N ASP A 4 1.89 8.88 9.42
CA ASP A 4 1.13 9.29 8.24
C ASP A 4 1.17 8.24 7.15
N GLU A 5 2.31 7.57 6.95
CA GLU A 5 2.44 6.45 6.02
C GLU A 5 1.57 5.26 6.45
N LEU A 6 1.54 4.92 7.74
CA LEU A 6 0.69 3.86 8.26
C LEU A 6 -0.80 4.17 8.12
N LYS A 7 -1.19 5.43 8.35
CA LYS A 7 -2.57 5.88 8.15
C LYS A 7 -2.98 5.78 6.68
N ALA A 8 -2.14 6.29 5.77
CA ALA A 8 -2.38 6.20 4.33
C ALA A 8 -2.42 4.75 3.84
N LEU A 9 -1.56 3.87 4.37
CA LEU A 9 -1.58 2.44 4.06
C LEU A 9 -2.92 1.81 4.47
N ARG A 10 -3.38 2.10 5.68
CA ARG A 10 -4.63 1.55 6.23
C ARG A 10 -5.84 1.97 5.40
N GLU A 11 -5.94 3.26 5.09
CA GLU A 11 -7.02 3.81 4.26
C GLU A 11 -7.05 3.15 2.87
N TRP A 12 -5.88 3.04 2.22
CA TRP A 12 -5.78 2.37 0.93
C TRP A 12 -6.17 0.89 1.00
N LEU A 13 -5.70 0.14 2.01
CA LEU A 13 -6.05 -1.27 2.19
C LEU A 13 -7.57 -1.44 2.35
N ASP A 14 -8.19 -0.65 3.22
CA ASP A 14 -9.63 -0.74 3.49
C ASP A 14 -10.47 -0.43 2.23
N GLU A 15 -10.09 0.58 1.46
CA GLU A 15 -10.75 0.89 0.19
C GLU A 15 -10.61 -0.22 -0.86
N ASN A 16 -9.40 -0.78 -1.02
CA ASN A 16 -9.14 -1.80 -2.04
C ASN A 16 -9.71 -3.16 -1.65
N LEU A 17 -9.79 -3.48 -0.35
CA LEU A 17 -10.53 -4.63 0.16
C LEU A 17 -12.03 -4.47 -0.10
N LYS A 18 -12.63 -3.31 0.20
CA LYS A 18 -14.05 -3.03 -0.07
C LYS A 18 -14.40 -3.10 -1.55
N LYS A 19 -13.51 -2.63 -2.43
CA LYS A 19 -13.65 -2.72 -3.89
C LYS A 19 -13.41 -4.14 -4.43
N GLY A 20 -12.85 -5.04 -3.63
CA GLY A 20 -12.49 -6.39 -4.05
C GLY A 20 -11.25 -6.47 -4.95
N PHE A 21 -10.43 -5.41 -5.01
CA PHE A 21 -9.21 -5.39 -5.83
C PHE A 21 -8.09 -6.23 -5.21
N ILE A 22 -8.09 -6.39 -3.89
CA ILE A 22 -7.14 -7.23 -3.16
C ILE A 22 -7.87 -8.14 -2.16
N ARG A 23 -7.18 -9.18 -1.71
CA ARG A 23 -7.61 -10.09 -0.64
C ARG A 23 -6.41 -10.51 0.21
N PRO A 24 -6.62 -10.99 1.45
CA PRO A 24 -5.57 -11.63 2.21
C PRO A 24 -4.94 -12.78 1.42
N SER A 25 -3.60 -12.86 1.46
CA SER A 25 -2.81 -13.90 0.80
C SER A 25 -2.14 -14.78 1.85
N SER A 26 -2.01 -16.07 1.56
CA SER A 26 -1.25 -17.05 2.35
C SER A 26 0.09 -17.43 1.69
N SER A 27 0.54 -16.65 0.69
CA SER A 27 1.81 -16.87 0.02
C SER A 27 2.98 -16.78 1.00
N PRO A 28 3.98 -17.69 0.93
CA PRO A 28 5.20 -17.57 1.71
C PRO A 28 6.10 -16.41 1.24
N VAL A 29 5.82 -15.86 0.05
CA VAL A 29 6.52 -14.71 -0.54
C VAL A 29 5.68 -13.45 -0.38
N ALA A 30 6.34 -12.37 0.05
CA ALA A 30 5.75 -11.04 0.16
C ALA A 30 6.63 -10.01 -0.57
N SER A 31 6.01 -8.92 -1.00
CA SER A 31 6.66 -7.77 -1.61
C SER A 31 6.60 -6.56 -0.66
N PRO A 32 7.65 -5.72 -0.59
CA PRO A 32 7.61 -4.50 0.18
C PRO A 32 6.62 -3.48 -0.41
N VAL A 33 5.99 -2.71 0.48
CA VAL A 33 5.21 -1.53 0.11
C VAL A 33 6.07 -0.29 0.29
N LEU A 34 6.15 0.52 -0.76
CA LEU A 34 6.94 1.74 -0.81
C LEU A 34 6.04 2.97 -0.88
N PHE A 35 6.55 4.07 -0.33
CA PHE A 35 5.90 5.37 -0.34
C PHE A 35 6.73 6.36 -1.14
N VAL A 36 6.10 6.95 -2.15
CA VAL A 36 6.70 8.03 -2.92
C VAL A 36 5.99 9.34 -2.57
N LYS A 37 6.76 10.34 -2.14
CA LYS A 37 6.24 11.70 -1.93
C LYS A 37 6.01 12.36 -3.28
N LYS A 38 4.82 12.90 -3.51
CA LYS A 38 4.53 13.64 -4.75
C LYS A 38 5.05 15.08 -4.66
N PRO A 39 5.46 15.69 -5.80
CA PRO A 39 5.63 17.13 -5.88
C PRO A 39 4.29 17.83 -5.53
N GLY A 40 4.32 18.79 -4.61
CA GLY A 40 3.10 19.43 -4.08
C GLY A 40 2.51 18.77 -2.83
N GLY A 41 3.15 17.71 -2.31
CA GLY A 41 2.73 17.03 -1.09
C GLY A 41 1.86 15.81 -1.34
N GLY A 42 1.59 15.06 -0.26
CA GLY A 42 0.88 13.79 -0.32
C GLY A 42 1.78 12.59 -0.62
N LEU A 43 1.21 11.41 -0.38
CA LEU A 43 1.88 10.13 -0.45
C LEU A 43 1.24 9.26 -1.54
N ARG A 44 2.07 8.58 -2.32
CA ARG A 44 1.63 7.54 -3.27
C ARG A 44 2.19 6.19 -2.84
N LEU A 45 1.29 5.24 -2.67
CA LEU A 45 1.62 3.84 -2.46
C LEU A 45 2.10 3.21 -3.76
N TRP A 46 3.22 2.49 -3.68
CA TRP A 46 3.77 1.63 -4.71
C TRP A 46 4.02 0.24 -4.12
N TYR A 47 3.78 -0.79 -4.91
CA TYR A 47 4.10 -2.17 -4.60
C TYR A 47 5.12 -2.66 -5.62
N GLU A 48 6.22 -3.23 -5.14
CA GLU A 48 7.27 -3.77 -6.01
C GLU A 48 6.96 -5.24 -6.31
N ILE A 49 6.11 -5.52 -7.29
CA ILE A 49 5.88 -6.90 -7.73
C ILE A 49 7.17 -7.38 -8.43
N PHE A 50 7.88 -8.32 -7.81
CA PHE A 50 8.86 -9.14 -8.52
C PHE A 50 8.10 -9.93 -9.60
N LEU A 51 8.37 -9.62 -10.87
CA LEU A 51 7.94 -10.44 -12.02
C LEU A 51 8.76 -11.72 -12.09
#